data_AF-A0A7C5PQ32-F1
#
_entry.id   AF-A0A7C5PQ32-F1
#
_cell.length_a   1.000
_cell.length_b   1.000
_cell.length_c   1.000
_cell.angle_alpha   90.00
_cell.angle_beta   90.00
_cell.angle_gamma   90.00
#
_symmetry.space_group_name_H-M   'P 1'
#
loop_
_entity.id
_entity.type
_entity.pdbx_description
1 polymer ?
#
loop_
_entity_poly.entity_id
_entity_poly.type
_entity_poly.pdbx_seq_one_letter_code
_entity_poly.pdbx_strand_id
1 'polypeptide(L)'
;MKPIEPINSNLNPISLSNQAKPTSSFKDALLDFLGNVNTSLKEGDHAAEQLAAGQIDLPTALIKQEDAVLSMQLLMSVRNELIGAYQDLSRIIT
;
A
#
# COMPACT_ATOMS: atom_id res chain seq x y z
N MET A 1 35.67 30.77 -50.02
CA MET A 1 34.59 29.97 -49.39
C MET A 1 35.09 29.56 -48.02
N LYS A 2 34.46 30.01 -46.93
CA LYS A 2 34.93 29.70 -45.56
C LYS A 2 34.54 28.25 -45.20
N PRO A 3 35.43 27.48 -44.55
CA PRO A 3 35.12 26.11 -44.16
C PRO A 3 34.04 26.08 -43.08
N ILE A 4 33.21 25.04 -43.09
CA ILE A 4 32.16 24.78 -42.10
C ILE A 4 32.85 24.29 -40.81
N GLU A 5 32.58 24.95 -39.69
CA GLU A 5 33.09 24.54 -38.37
C GLU A 5 32.32 23.30 -37.85
N PRO A 6 32.99 22.37 -37.14
CA PRO A 6 32.34 21.19 -36.59
C PRO A 6 31.40 21.57 -35.45
N ILE A 7 30.21 20.95 -35.42
CA ILE A 7 29.24 21.15 -34.35
C ILE A 7 29.83 20.65 -33.02
N ASN A 8 30.11 21.58 -32.11
CA ASN A 8 30.42 21.28 -30.72
C ASN A 8 29.17 20.68 -30.07
N SER A 9 29.18 19.36 -29.91
CA SER A 9 28.16 18.60 -29.18
C SER A 9 28.40 18.75 -27.68
N ASN A 10 28.09 19.94 -27.15
CA ASN A 10 28.04 20.16 -25.72
C ASN A 10 26.73 19.54 -25.20
N LEU A 11 26.73 18.22 -25.09
CA LEU A 11 25.65 17.45 -24.49
C LEU A 11 25.70 17.69 -22.99
N ASN A 12 25.04 18.76 -22.55
CA ASN A 12 24.73 18.90 -21.13
C ASN A 12 23.87 17.68 -20.77
N PRO A 13 24.33 16.78 -19.88
CA PRO A 13 23.50 15.66 -19.48
C PRO A 13 22.20 16.23 -18.94
N ILE A 14 21.08 15.70 -19.41
CA ILE A 14 19.79 15.97 -18.80
C ILE A 14 19.93 15.42 -17.38
N SER A 15 20.29 16.29 -16.44
CA SER A 15 20.20 15.98 -15.03
C SER A 15 18.72 15.77 -14.76
N LEU A 16 18.29 14.51 -14.77
CA LEU A 16 17.09 14.08 -14.07
C LEU A 16 17.31 14.31 -12.57
N SER A 17 17.41 15.58 -12.16
CA SER A 17 17.03 15.98 -10.82
C SER A 17 15.50 16.02 -10.77
N ASN A 18 14.87 14.90 -11.17
CA ASN A 18 13.61 14.56 -10.59
C ASN A 18 13.99 14.13 -9.18
N GLN A 19 13.97 15.09 -8.26
CA GLN A 19 13.70 14.84 -6.85
C GLN A 19 12.34 14.14 -6.83
N ALA A 20 12.33 12.86 -7.19
CA ALA A 20 11.23 11.98 -6.94
C ALA A 20 11.10 12.04 -5.43
N LYS A 21 10.08 12.79 -4.97
CA LYS A 21 9.58 12.65 -3.60
C LYS A 21 9.64 11.16 -3.29
N PRO A 22 10.21 10.75 -2.15
CA PRO A 22 10.30 9.33 -1.82
C PRO A 22 8.91 8.76 -2.02
N THR A 23 8.77 7.94 -3.06
CA THR A 23 7.56 7.16 -3.32
C THR A 23 7.38 6.35 -2.05
N SER A 24 6.22 6.52 -1.39
CA SER A 24 5.89 5.81 -0.14
C SER A 24 6.39 4.37 -0.25
N SER A 25 7.24 3.95 0.68
CA SER A 25 7.85 2.64 0.56
C SER A 25 6.77 1.57 0.70
N PHE A 26 7.00 0.38 0.15
CA PHE A 26 6.07 -0.74 0.36
C PHE A 26 5.79 -0.97 1.86
N LYS A 27 6.80 -0.78 2.72
CA LYS A 27 6.65 -0.85 4.18
C LYS A 27 5.65 0.17 4.68
N ASP A 28 5.74 1.42 4.24
CA ASP A 28 4.86 2.49 4.68
C ASP A 28 3.41 2.22 4.24
N ALA A 29 3.22 1.84 2.96
CA ALA A 29 1.91 1.44 2.45
C ALA A 29 1.31 0.24 3.20
N LEU A 30 2.13 -0.76 3.56
CA LEU A 30 1.69 -1.90 4.36
C LEU A 30 1.31 -1.51 5.79
N LEU A 31 2.08 -0.60 6.42
CA LEU A 31 1.77 -0.09 7.76
C LEU A 31 0.49 0.75 7.76
N ASP A 32 0.29 1.58 6.75
CA ASP A 32 -0.94 2.34 6.57
C ASP A 32 -2.14 1.40 6.39
N PHE A 33 -1.99 0.37 5.54
CA PHE A 33 -3.03 -0.63 5.34
C PHE A 33 -3.37 -1.37 6.65
N LEU A 34 -2.37 -1.79 7.42
CA LEU A 34 -2.54 -2.39 8.75
C LEU A 34 -3.35 -1.49 9.69
N GLY A 35 -3.04 -0.20 9.71
CA GLY A 35 -3.78 0.81 10.49
C GLY A 35 -5.23 0.93 10.04
N ASN A 36 -5.46 0.93 8.72
CA ASN A 36 -6.80 1.00 8.13
C ASN A 36 -7.63 -0.23 8.46
N VAL A 37 -7.09 -1.45 8.34
CA VAL A 37 -7.81 -2.69 8.71
C VAL A 37 -8.21 -2.67 10.18
N ASN A 38 -7.31 -2.28 11.08
CA ASN A 38 -7.62 -2.14 12.50
C ASN A 38 -8.74 -1.12 12.77
N THR A 39 -8.75 -0.03 12.01
CA THR A 39 -9.83 0.98 12.11
C THR A 39 -11.15 0.41 11.61
N SER A 40 -11.17 -0.26 10.46
CA SER A 40 -12.38 -0.90 9.93
C SER A 40 -12.96 -1.96 10.86
N LEU A 41 -12.12 -2.76 11.53
CA LEU A 41 -12.59 -3.74 12.53
C LEU A 41 -13.33 -3.06 13.68
N LYS A 42 -12.75 -1.98 14.24
CA LYS A 42 -13.39 -1.20 15.30
C LYS A 42 -14.68 -0.52 14.83
N GLU A 43 -14.71 -0.05 13.59
CA GLU A 43 -15.93 0.50 13.00
C GLU A 43 -17.02 -0.56 12.83
N GLY A 44 -16.66 -1.78 12.46
CA GLY A 44 -17.58 -2.92 12.40
C GLY A 44 -18.17 -3.25 13.76
N ASP A 45 -17.33 -3.32 14.79
CA ASP A 45 -17.77 -3.55 16.18
C ASP A 45 -18.72 -2.42 16.65
N HIS A 46 -18.35 -1.16 16.40
CA HIS A 46 -19.19 -0.01 16.74
C HIS A 46 -20.47 0.04 15.91
N ALA A 47 -20.47 -0.46 14.67
CA ALA A 47 -21.68 -0.59 13.86
C ALA A 47 -22.61 -1.66 14.43
N ALA A 48 -22.08 -2.78 14.93
CA ALA A 48 -22.88 -3.79 15.62
C ALA A 48 -23.55 -3.23 16.89
N GLU A 49 -22.83 -2.40 17.66
CA GLU A 49 -23.39 -1.70 18.82
C GLU A 49 -24.50 -0.72 18.43
N GLN A 50 -24.27 0.11 17.40
CA GLN A 50 -25.26 1.05 16.91
C GLN A 50 -26.50 0.35 16.34
N LEU A 51 -26.33 -0.80 15.69
CA LEU A 51 -27.44 -1.62 15.20
C LEU A 51 -28.29 -2.15 16.36
N ALA A 52 -27.65 -2.68 17.40
CA ALA A 52 -28.33 -3.16 18.59
C ALA A 52 -29.08 -2.02 19.33
N ALA A 53 -28.54 -0.81 19.27
CA ALA A 53 -29.18 0.41 19.78
C ALA A 53 -30.27 0.98 18.85
N GLY A 54 -30.46 0.41 17.65
CA GLY A 54 -31.42 0.88 16.65
C GLY A 54 -31.05 2.20 15.96
N GLN A 55 -29.76 2.61 16.03
CA GLN A 55 -29.25 3.86 15.47
C GLN A 55 -28.89 3.75 13.98
N ILE A 56 -28.58 2.54 13.51
CA ILE A 56 -28.32 2.24 12.10
C ILE A 56 -29.12 1.02 11.64
N ASP A 57 -29.24 0.85 10.33
CA ASP A 57 -29.91 -0.28 9.70
C ASP A 57 -28.98 -1.49 9.55
N LEU A 58 -29.59 -2.69 9.53
CA LEU A 58 -28.88 -3.96 9.41
C LEU A 58 -27.96 -4.03 8.16
N PRO A 59 -28.40 -3.62 6.94
CA PRO A 59 -27.54 -3.61 5.77
C PRO A 59 -26.27 -2.78 5.96
N THR A 60 -26.36 -1.58 6.54
CA THR A 60 -25.18 -0.73 6.78
C THR A 60 -24.21 -1.36 7.76
N ALA A 61 -24.72 -1.95 8.85
CA ALA A 61 -23.89 -2.65 9.82
C ALA A 61 -23.16 -3.85 9.19
N LEU A 62 -23.88 -4.62 8.37
CA LEU A 62 -23.33 -5.77 7.66
C LEU A 62 -22.25 -5.37 6.65
N ILE A 63 -22.46 -4.31 5.87
CA ILE A 63 -21.46 -3.81 4.91
C ILE A 63 -20.18 -3.41 5.64
N LYS A 64 -20.29 -2.65 6.73
CA LYS A 64 -19.12 -2.24 7.53
C LYS A 64 -18.35 -3.44 8.07
N GLN A 65 -19.06 -4.46 8.54
CA GLN A 65 -18.43 -5.69 9.02
C GLN A 65 -17.74 -6.46 7.89
N GLU A 66 -18.39 -6.58 6.74
CA GLU A 66 -17.85 -7.31 5.59
C GLU A 66 -16.60 -6.64 5.02
N ASP A 67 -16.60 -5.32 4.91
CA ASP A 67 -15.43 -4.55 4.48
C ASP A 67 -14.22 -4.81 5.38
N ALA A 68 -14.44 -4.86 6.70
CA ALA A 68 -13.39 -5.16 7.66
C ALA A 68 -12.87 -6.61 7.51
N VAL A 69 -13.77 -7.57 7.33
CA VAL A 69 -13.44 -8.98 7.15
C VAL A 69 -12.65 -9.22 5.86
N LEU A 70 -13.09 -8.65 4.73
CA LEU A 70 -12.38 -8.76 3.45
C LEU A 70 -10.99 -8.14 3.51
N SER A 71 -10.88 -6.96 4.14
CA SER A 71 -9.59 -6.29 4.31
C SER A 71 -8.62 -7.12 5.18
N MET A 72 -9.13 -7.77 6.22
CA MET A 72 -8.35 -8.70 7.04
C MET A 72 -7.90 -9.94 6.27
N GLN A 73 -8.76 -10.52 5.42
CA GLN A 73 -8.39 -11.65 4.57
C GLN A 73 -7.25 -11.30 3.61
N LEU A 74 -7.30 -10.10 3.02
CA LEU A 74 -6.23 -9.59 2.19
C LEU A 74 -4.93 -9.43 3.00
N LEU A 75 -5.00 -8.86 4.20
CA LEU A 75 -3.84 -8.71 5.07
C LEU A 75 -3.20 -10.05 5.42
N MET A 76 -4.00 -11.07 5.74
CA MET A 76 -3.51 -12.41 6.04
C MET A 76 -2.79 -13.03 4.83
N SER A 77 -3.31 -12.79 3.62
CA SER A 77 -2.66 -13.23 2.38
C SER A 77 -1.28 -12.58 2.21
N VAL A 78 -1.19 -11.26 2.41
CA VAL A 78 0.08 -10.54 2.36
C VAL A 78 1.04 -11.02 3.45
N ARG A 79 0.54 -11.24 4.68
CA ARG A 79 1.34 -11.78 5.78
C ARG A 79 1.95 -13.14 5.42
N ASN A 80 1.16 -14.03 4.82
CA ASN A 80 1.63 -15.35 4.41
C ASN A 80 2.71 -15.24 3.33
N GLU A 81 2.52 -14.38 2.34
CA GLU A 81 3.51 -14.15 1.28
C GLU A 81 4.83 -13.60 1.84
N LEU A 82 4.78 -12.65 2.77
CA LEU A 82 5.98 -12.09 3.41
C LEU A 82 6.75 -13.12 4.24
N ILE A 83 6.02 -13.98 4.97
CA ILE A 83 6.62 -15.09 5.72
C ILE A 83 7.25 -16.10 4.74
N GLY A 84 6.57 -16.42 3.64
CA GLY A 84 7.08 -17.30 2.58
C GLY A 84 8.36 -16.76 1.95
N ALA A 85 8.34 -15.50 1.50
CA ALA A 85 9.51 -14.84 0.92
C ALA A 85 10.71 -14.84 1.88
N TYR A 86 10.49 -14.61 3.17
CA TYR A 86 11.55 -14.73 4.18
C TYR A 86 12.11 -16.15 4.27
N GLN A 87 11.25 -17.17 4.30
CA GLN A 87 11.67 -18.57 4.34
C GLN A 87 12.44 -18.97 3.07
N ASP A 88 12.01 -18.53 1.89
CA ASP A 88 12.69 -18.85 0.63
C ASP A 88 14.08 -18.22 0.56
N LEU A 89 14.22 -16.95 0.96
CA LEU A 89 15.52 -16.31 1.06
C LEU A 89 16.44 -17.07 2.03
N SER A 90 15.92 -17.53 3.17
CA SER A 90 16.72 -18.32 4.12
C SER A 90 17.18 -19.68 3.55
N ARG A 91 16.35 -20.31 2.70
CA ARG A 91 16.66 -21.59 2.04
C ARG A 91 17.65 -21.47 0.90
N ILE A 92 17.66 -20.34 0.18
CA ILE A 92 18.61 -20.10 -0.92
C ILE A 92 19.99 -19.68 -0.37
N ILE A 93 20.02 -18.97 0.76
CA ILE A 93 21.25 -18.45 1.37
C ILE A 93 22.01 -19.51 2.19
N THR A 94 21.34 -20.57 2.62
CA THR A 94 21.95 -21.71 3.36
C THR A 94 22.31 -22.83 2.39
#